data_AF-I5B6M7-F1
#
_entry.id   AF-I5B6M7-F1
#
_cell.length_a   1.000
_cell.length_b   1.000
_cell.length_c   1.000
_cell.angle_alpha   90.00
_cell.angle_beta   90.00
_cell.angle_gamma   90.00
#
_symmetry.space_group_name_H-M   'P 1'
#
loop_
_entity.id
_entity.type
_entity.pdbx_description
1 polymer ?
#
loop_
_entity_poly.entity_id
_entity_poly.type
_entity_poly.pdbx_seq_one_letter_code
_entity_poly.pdbx_strand_id
1 'polypeptide(L)'
;MLKSIKQYLKKAGEEASKEYTIAPRRSSEENNSAIEPWIGVDLDGTLAFYDKHSSVETVGEPVPAMMTLLKDMIDKGRRVKIFTARASDPEQLPIIQKWLKNQGLPDLEITNVKDYSMVRLYDDRCIQVETNTGRLIVDK
;
A
#
# COMPACT_ATOMS: atom_id res chain seq x y z
N MET A 1 -1.60 -21.20 -28.59
CA MET A 1 -1.06 -21.26 -27.22
C MET A 1 0.48 -21.25 -27.20
N LEU A 2 1.17 -22.25 -27.78
CA LEU A 2 2.64 -22.34 -27.79
C LEU A 2 3.38 -21.17 -28.47
N LYS A 3 2.85 -20.62 -29.58
CA LYS A 3 3.43 -19.43 -30.24
C LYS A 3 3.42 -18.18 -29.36
N SER A 4 2.36 -18.00 -28.56
CA SER A 4 2.24 -16.88 -27.62
C SER A 4 3.22 -17.00 -26.46
N ILE A 5 3.46 -18.22 -25.95
CA ILE A 5 4.46 -18.48 -24.91
C ILE A 5 5.88 -18.20 -25.45
N LYS A 6 6.22 -18.68 -26.65
CA LYS A 6 7.54 -18.38 -27.26
C LYS A 6 7.76 -16.89 -27.48
N GLN A 7 6.71 -16.18 -27.90
CA GLN A 7 6.76 -14.74 -28.10
C GLN A 7 6.91 -13.98 -26.77
N TYR A 8 6.23 -14.44 -25.71
CA TYR A 8 6.40 -13.92 -24.36
C TYR A 8 7.83 -14.12 -23.85
N LEU A 9 8.39 -15.33 -23.98
CA LEU A 9 9.75 -15.64 -23.52
C LEU A 9 10.81 -14.84 -24.26
N LYS A 10 10.63 -14.65 -25.58
CA LYS A 10 11.51 -13.78 -26.38
C LYS A 10 11.45 -12.33 -25.87
N LYS A 11 10.25 -11.80 -25.65
CA LYS A 11 10.03 -10.43 -25.17
C LYS A 11 10.59 -10.23 -23.75
N ALA A 12 10.42 -11.22 -22.86
CA ALA A 12 10.95 -11.19 -21.51
C ALA A 12 12.49 -11.16 -21.50
N GLY A 13 13.14 -11.93 -22.38
CA GLY A 13 14.60 -11.89 -22.54
C GLY A 13 15.10 -10.53 -23.05
N GLU A 14 14.38 -9.91 -23.99
CA GLU A 14 14.70 -8.57 -24.48
C GLU A 14 14.49 -7.47 -23.42
N GLU A 15 13.46 -7.57 -22.57
CA GLU A 15 13.19 -6.62 -21.48
C GLU A 15 14.22 -6.73 -20.35
N ALA A 16 14.63 -7.94 -19.97
CA ALA A 16 15.65 -8.16 -18.93
C ALA A 16 17.03 -7.57 -19.29
N SER A 17 17.28 -7.32 -20.58
CA SER A 17 18.57 -6.86 -21.10
C SER A 17 18.69 -5.34 -21.23
N LYS A 18 17.64 -4.58 -20.94
CA LYS A 18 17.61 -3.12 -21.15
C LYS A 18 17.93 -2.35 -19.87
N GLU A 19 18.88 -1.43 -19.96
CA GLU A 19 19.03 -0.35 -18.98
C GLU A 19 17.96 0.72 -19.23
N TYR A 20 17.26 1.12 -18.17
CA TYR A 20 16.19 2.12 -18.22
C TYR A 20 16.48 3.26 -17.24
N THR A 21 16.50 4.49 -17.76
CA THR A 21 16.45 5.74 -16.99
C THR A 21 15.00 6.12 -16.69
N ILE A 22 14.67 6.39 -15.43
CA ILE A 22 13.33 6.79 -14.99
C ILE A 22 13.02 8.19 -15.53
N ALA A 23 12.04 8.30 -16.42
CA ALA A 23 11.48 9.57 -16.84
C ALA A 23 10.29 9.97 -15.93
N PRO A 24 10.06 11.26 -15.67
CA PRO A 24 8.94 11.73 -14.86
C PRO A 24 7.58 11.41 -15.53
N ARG A 25 6.58 11.06 -14.71
CA ARG A 25 5.19 10.76 -15.16
C ARG A 25 4.60 11.95 -15.92
N ARG A 26 4.01 11.70 -17.09
CA ARG A 26 3.13 12.65 -17.79
C ARG A 26 1.73 12.62 -17.18
N SER A 27 1.19 13.78 -16.86
CA SER A 27 -0.21 13.99 -16.50
C SER A 27 -1.07 14.01 -17.77
N SER A 28 -2.08 13.13 -17.83
CA SER A 28 -3.18 13.26 -18.79
C SER A 28 -4.40 13.79 -18.05
N GLU A 29 -4.80 15.00 -18.42
CA GLU A 29 -6.03 15.68 -17.98
C GLU A 29 -7.22 15.10 -18.75
N GLU A 30 -8.27 14.62 -18.06
CA GLU A 30 -9.67 14.58 -18.56
C GLU A 30 -10.68 14.14 -17.45
N ASN A 31 -11.56 15.08 -17.05
CA ASN A 31 -12.89 15.02 -16.37
C ASN A 31 -13.15 13.99 -15.25
N ASN A 32 -13.16 14.30 -13.94
CA ASN A 32 -13.82 15.32 -13.08
C ASN A 32 -15.19 14.94 -12.46
N SER A 33 -15.32 13.72 -11.93
CA SER A 33 -15.39 13.61 -10.46
C SER A 33 -14.00 13.19 -10.00
N ALA A 34 -13.27 14.09 -9.34
CA ALA A 34 -11.89 13.82 -8.95
C ALA A 34 -11.90 12.60 -8.02
N ILE A 35 -11.45 11.43 -8.50
CA ILE A 35 -11.30 10.26 -7.65
C ILE A 35 -10.14 10.56 -6.69
N GLU A 36 -10.48 11.07 -5.50
CA GLU A 36 -9.50 11.65 -4.59
C GLU A 36 -8.36 10.66 -4.27
N PRO A 37 -7.10 11.01 -4.60
CA PRO A 37 -5.98 10.12 -4.38
C PRO A 37 -5.81 9.84 -2.89
N TRP A 38 -5.52 8.59 -2.54
CA TRP A 38 -5.33 8.18 -1.17
C TRP A 38 -4.07 7.34 -0.98
N ILE A 39 -3.58 7.34 0.26
CA ILE A 39 -2.41 6.60 0.71
C ILE A 39 -2.89 5.41 1.55
N GLY A 40 -2.49 4.19 1.18
CA GLY A 40 -2.71 3.01 2.00
C GLY A 40 -1.61 2.85 3.04
N VAL A 41 -2.00 2.55 4.27
CA VAL A 41 -1.09 2.17 5.35
C VAL A 41 -1.54 0.84 5.90
N ASP A 42 -0.69 -0.18 5.79
CA ASP A 42 -0.96 -1.48 6.40
C ASP A 42 -0.96 -1.40 7.95
N LEU A 43 -1.63 -2.35 8.56
CA LEU A 43 -1.78 -2.44 10.01
C LEU A 43 -0.70 -3.32 10.64
N ASP A 44 -0.74 -4.63 10.39
CA ASP A 44 0.02 -5.64 11.14
C ASP A 44 1.45 -5.76 10.67
N GLY A 45 2.41 -5.31 11.49
CA GLY A 45 3.82 -5.26 11.14
C GLY A 45 4.23 -3.89 10.57
N THR A 46 3.25 -3.03 10.27
CA THR A 46 3.46 -1.71 9.69
C THR A 46 3.09 -0.59 10.68
N LEU A 47 1.81 -0.38 10.95
CA LEU A 47 1.32 0.65 11.88
C LEU A 47 1.27 0.15 13.33
N ALA A 48 1.02 -1.15 13.51
CA ALA A 48 0.98 -1.84 14.79
C ALA A 48 1.98 -3.00 14.80
N PHE A 49 2.59 -3.23 15.96
CA PHE A 49 3.50 -4.36 16.15
C PHE A 49 2.77 -5.69 15.91
N TYR A 50 3.40 -6.59 15.17
CA TYR A 50 2.88 -7.91 14.87
C TYR A 50 4.01 -8.94 14.83
N ASP A 51 3.81 -10.06 15.52
CA ASP A 51 4.75 -11.17 15.58
C ASP A 51 4.02 -12.52 15.74
N LYS A 52 4.79 -13.60 15.92
CA LYS A 52 4.27 -14.96 16.11
C LYS A 52 3.38 -15.16 17.35
N HIS A 53 3.38 -14.22 18.29
CA HIS A 53 2.58 -14.27 19.53
C HIS A 53 1.34 -13.38 19.45
N SER A 54 1.18 -12.64 18.36
CA SER A 54 0.06 -11.75 18.13
C SER A 54 -1.22 -12.53 17.83
N SER A 55 -2.36 -11.99 18.28
CA SER A 55 -3.69 -12.56 18.07
C SER A 55 -4.53 -11.63 17.20
N VAL A 56 -5.47 -12.20 16.43
CA VAL A 56 -6.45 -11.42 15.65
C VAL A 56 -7.46 -10.69 16.54
N GLU A 57 -7.65 -11.13 17.79
CA GLU A 57 -8.59 -10.50 18.74
C GLU A 57 -8.14 -9.12 19.23
N THR A 58 -6.86 -8.79 19.04
CA THR A 58 -6.26 -7.54 19.47
C THR A 58 -5.39 -6.95 18.36
N VAL A 59 -5.18 -5.65 18.41
CA VAL A 59 -4.16 -4.98 17.59
C VAL A 59 -2.99 -4.64 18.51
N GLY A 60 -1.77 -4.89 18.06
CA GLY A 60 -0.55 -4.67 18.86
C GLY A 60 -0.27 -3.21 19.19
N GLU A 61 0.81 -2.99 19.94
CA GLU A 61 1.28 -1.64 20.28
C GLU A 61 1.61 -0.84 19.01
N PRO A 62 1.38 0.49 18.99
CA PRO A 62 1.67 1.31 17.83
C PRO A 62 3.18 1.31 17.53
N VAL A 63 3.54 1.20 16.25
CA VAL A 63 4.93 1.40 15.81
C VAL A 63 5.20 2.91 15.79
N PRO A 64 6.05 3.46 16.68
CA PRO A 64 6.11 4.91 16.90
C PRO A 64 6.47 5.71 15.65
N ALA A 65 7.45 5.23 14.88
CA ALA A 65 7.88 5.91 13.65
C ALA A 65 6.77 5.97 12.58
N MET A 66 6.04 4.86 12.39
CA MET A 66 4.94 4.81 11.42
C MET A 66 3.73 5.63 11.91
N MET A 67 3.47 5.64 13.21
CA MET A 67 2.43 6.48 13.82
C MET A 67 2.74 7.98 13.64
N THR A 68 4.00 8.40 13.84
CA THR A 68 4.44 9.77 13.56
C THR A 68 4.24 10.13 12.08
N LEU A 69 4.63 9.25 11.16
CA LEU A 69 4.44 9.47 9.72
C LEU A 69 2.95 9.54 9.34
N LEU A 70 2.12 8.65 9.89
CA LEU A 70 0.67 8.67 9.67
C LEU A 70 0.05 10.00 10.11
N LYS A 71 0.37 10.46 11.32
CA LYS A 71 -0.13 11.73 11.86
C LYS A 71 0.32 12.92 11.01
N ASP A 72 1.59 12.97 10.60
CA ASP A 72 2.09 14.00 9.70
C ASP A 72 1.35 14.02 8.35
N MET A 73 1.03 12.85 7.77
CA MET A 73 0.23 12.77 6.55
C MET A 73 -1.19 13.33 6.74
N ILE A 74 -1.84 12.99 7.86
CA ILE A 74 -3.19 13.47 8.22
C ILE A 74 -3.16 14.99 8.44
N ASP A 75 -2.20 15.51 9.20
CA ASP A 75 -2.05 16.94 9.50
C ASP A 75 -1.81 17.78 8.23
N LYS A 76 -1.18 17.18 7.21
CA LYS A 76 -0.99 17.78 5.88
C LYS A 76 -2.20 17.64 4.96
N GLY A 77 -3.34 17.16 5.47
CA GLY A 77 -4.58 16.98 4.71
C GLY A 77 -4.50 15.87 3.65
N ARG A 78 -3.61 14.89 3.81
CA ARG A 78 -3.57 13.73 2.92
C ARG A 78 -4.70 12.77 3.30
N ARG A 79 -5.44 12.28 2.31
CA ARG A 79 -6.39 11.19 2.51
C ARG A 79 -5.63 9.89 2.75
N VAL A 80 -5.79 9.31 3.93
CA VAL A 80 -5.16 8.06 4.33
C VAL A 80 -6.24 7.02 4.62
N LYS A 81 -6.00 5.78 4.20
CA LYS A 81 -6.81 4.63 4.56
C LYS A 81 -5.94 3.58 5.23
N ILE A 82 -6.51 2.86 6.21
CA ILE A 82 -5.90 1.64 6.72
C ILE A 82 -6.14 0.54 5.68
N PHE A 83 -5.06 0.05 5.07
CA PHE A 83 -5.10 -0.93 4.00
C PHE A 83 -4.57 -2.27 4.50
N THR A 84 -5.46 -3.14 5.02
CA THR A 84 -5.05 -4.33 5.77
C THR A 84 -5.84 -5.57 5.36
N ALA A 85 -5.17 -6.73 5.36
CA ALA A 85 -5.82 -8.01 5.13
C ALA A 85 -6.92 -8.32 6.15
N ARG A 86 -6.83 -7.82 7.40
CA ARG A 86 -7.87 -8.00 8.42
C ARG A 86 -9.25 -7.54 7.95
N ALA A 87 -9.32 -6.55 7.05
CA ALA A 87 -10.58 -6.05 6.51
C ALA A 87 -11.31 -7.06 5.60
N SER A 88 -10.73 -8.21 5.29
CA SER A 88 -11.47 -9.34 4.68
C SER A 88 -12.49 -9.96 5.62
N ASP A 89 -12.33 -9.76 6.93
CA ASP A 89 -13.25 -10.20 7.96
C ASP A 89 -13.99 -8.99 8.57
N PRO A 90 -15.31 -8.84 8.33
CA PRO A 90 -16.09 -7.75 8.91
C PRO A 90 -16.03 -7.66 10.44
N GLU A 91 -15.81 -8.78 11.15
CA GLU A 91 -15.70 -8.80 12.62
C GLU A 91 -14.44 -8.09 13.12
N GLN A 92 -13.42 -7.93 12.27
CA GLN A 92 -12.19 -7.21 12.61
C GLN A 92 -12.35 -5.68 12.53
N LEU A 93 -13.30 -5.17 11.73
CA LEU A 93 -13.44 -3.73 11.51
C LEU A 93 -13.69 -2.95 12.82
N PRO A 94 -14.61 -3.37 13.72
CA PRO A 94 -14.80 -2.69 15.00
C PRO A 94 -13.57 -2.73 15.92
N ILE A 95 -12.77 -3.80 15.86
CA ILE A 95 -11.54 -3.96 16.66
C ILE A 95 -10.50 -2.93 16.20
N ILE A 96 -10.28 -2.84 14.89
CA ILE A 96 -9.35 -1.87 14.29
C ILE A 96 -9.82 -0.45 14.57
N GLN A 97 -11.10 -0.15 14.35
CA GLN A 97 -11.68 1.17 14.59
C GLN A 97 -11.49 1.62 16.04
N LYS A 98 -11.75 0.73 17.00
CA LYS A 98 -11.53 0.98 18.43
C LYS A 98 -10.06 1.26 18.71
N TRP A 99 -9.15 0.48 18.14
CA TRP A 99 -7.72 0.69 18.31
C TRP A 99 -7.27 2.04 17.75
N LEU A 100 -7.66 2.40 16.52
CA LEU A 100 -7.34 3.70 15.91
C LEU A 100 -7.80 4.87 16.79
N LYS A 101 -9.03 4.80 17.30
CA LYS A 101 -9.57 5.80 18.23
C LYS A 101 -8.74 5.90 19.51
N ASN A 102 -8.31 4.78 20.08
CA ASN A 102 -7.47 4.76 21.29
C ASN A 102 -6.09 5.40 21.04
N GLN A 103 -5.58 5.36 19.80
CA GLN A 103 -4.34 6.04 19.40
C GLN A 103 -4.51 7.55 19.12
N GLY A 104 -5.74 8.07 19.28
CA GLY A 104 -6.09 9.46 19.03
C GLY A 104 -6.13 9.82 17.55
N LEU A 105 -6.39 8.84 16.67
CA LEU A 105 -6.55 9.06 15.24
C LEU A 105 -8.00 9.46 14.90
N PRO A 106 -8.22 10.21 13.81
CA PRO A 106 -9.56 10.46 13.30
C PRO A 106 -10.20 9.17 12.78
N ASP A 107 -11.47 9.25 12.41
CA ASP A 107 -12.16 8.17 11.72
C ASP A 107 -11.53 7.97 10.32
N LEU A 108 -10.76 6.90 10.15
CA LEU A 108 -10.08 6.56 8.90
C LEU A 108 -10.84 5.43 8.20
N GLU A 109 -10.94 5.52 6.87
CA GLU A 109 -11.45 4.40 6.07
C GLU A 109 -10.55 3.16 6.26
N ILE A 110 -11.16 1.98 6.44
CA ILE A 110 -10.47 0.68 6.53
C ILE A 110 -10.90 -0.16 5.33
N THR A 111 -9.94 -0.73 4.58
CA THR A 111 -10.25 -1.56 3.40
C THR A 111 -9.13 -2.55 3.09
N ASN A 112 -9.45 -3.67 2.45
CA ASN A 112 -8.50 -4.58 1.81
C ASN A 112 -8.56 -4.52 0.27
N VAL A 113 -9.37 -3.63 -0.28
CA VAL A 113 -9.62 -3.50 -1.73
C VAL A 113 -8.80 -2.36 -2.30
N LYS A 114 -7.93 -2.68 -3.27
CA LYS A 114 -7.17 -1.69 -4.05
C LYS A 114 -8.06 -1.11 -5.15
N ASP A 115 -8.00 0.21 -5.31
CA ASP A 115 -8.65 0.94 -6.40
C ASP A 115 -7.63 1.78 -7.20
N TYR A 116 -8.11 2.49 -8.22
CA TYR A 116 -7.30 3.33 -9.11
C TYR A 116 -6.73 4.60 -8.43
N SER A 117 -7.24 4.97 -7.26
CA SER A 117 -6.84 6.18 -6.52
C SER A 117 -5.82 5.91 -5.42
N MET A 118 -5.45 4.65 -5.18
CA MET A 118 -4.32 4.35 -4.30
C MET A 118 -3.01 4.76 -4.97
N VAL A 119 -2.44 5.88 -4.53
CA VAL A 119 -1.21 6.45 -5.13
C VAL A 119 0.06 6.04 -4.42
N ARG A 120 -0.04 5.53 -3.19
CA ARG A 120 1.08 5.07 -2.37
C ARG A 120 0.60 4.01 -1.37
N LEU A 121 1.48 3.07 -1.05
CA LEU A 121 1.27 2.04 -0.04
C LEU A 121 2.49 1.98 0.88
N TYR A 122 2.26 2.04 2.19
CA TYR A 122 3.23 1.70 3.24
C TYR A 122 2.82 0.35 3.83
N ASP A 123 3.72 -0.63 3.75
CA ASP A 123 3.47 -2.02 4.11
C ASP A 123 4.82 -2.73 4.30
N ASP A 124 4.98 -3.49 5.39
CA ASP A 124 6.23 -4.16 5.78
C ASP A 124 6.67 -5.26 4.81
N ARG A 125 5.76 -5.73 3.94
CA ARG A 125 5.99 -6.80 2.95
C ARG A 125 6.13 -6.27 1.53
N CYS A 126 5.91 -4.98 1.30
CA CYS A 126 5.94 -4.42 -0.05
C CYS A 126 7.37 -4.18 -0.56
N ILE A 127 7.65 -4.68 -1.77
CA ILE A 127 8.85 -4.33 -2.55
C ILE A 127 8.40 -3.52 -3.75
N GLN A 128 9.02 -2.35 -3.97
CA GLN A 128 8.71 -1.54 -5.14
C GLN A 128 9.24 -2.22 -6.40
N VAL A 129 8.36 -2.42 -7.37
CA VAL A 129 8.74 -2.78 -8.74
C VAL A 129 8.77 -1.49 -9.56
N GLU A 130 9.86 -1.26 -10.27
CA GLU A 130 9.92 -0.15 -11.22
C GLU A 130 8.87 -0.35 -12.33
N THR A 131 8.19 0.76 -12.65
CA THR A 131 7.06 0.77 -13.56
C THR A 131 7.42 0.14 -14.91
N ASN A 132 6.71 -0.93 -15.28
CA ASN A 132 6.84 -1.63 -16.56
C ASN A 132 8.21 -2.26 -16.84
N THR A 133 9.07 -2.49 -15.83
CA THR A 133 10.38 -3.13 -16.06
C THR A 133 10.56 -4.45 -15.30
N GLY A 134 9.77 -4.70 -14.24
CA GLY A 134 9.97 -5.87 -13.38
C GLY A 134 11.22 -5.78 -12.48
N ARG A 135 12.00 -4.70 -12.59
CA ARG A 135 13.17 -4.45 -11.75
C ARG A 135 12.72 -4.12 -10.33
N LEU A 136 13.22 -4.87 -9.36
CA LEU A 136 12.99 -4.59 -7.96
C LEU A 136 13.83 -3.39 -7.54
N ILE A 137 13.21 -2.42 -6.88
CA ILE A 137 13.89 -1.35 -6.15
C ILE A 137 14.06 -1.87 -4.74
N VAL A 138 15.25 -2.42 -4.48
CA VAL A 138 15.68 -2.91 -3.17
C VAL A 138 16.78 -2.01 -2.63
N ASP A 139 16.92 -1.97 -1.31
CA ASP A 139 18.07 -1.34 -0.69
C ASP A 139 19.36 -2.05 -1.12
N LYS A 140 20.45 -1.29 -1.24
CA LYS A 140 21.79 -1.83 -1.55
C LYS A 140 22.41 -2.50 -0.33
#